data_AF-A0A8C7T645-F1
#
_entry.id   AF-A0A8C7T645-F1
#
_cell.length_a   1.000
_cell.length_b   1.000
_cell.length_c   1.000
_cell.angle_alpha   90.00
_cell.angle_beta   90.00
_cell.angle_gamma   90.00
#
_symmetry.space_group_name_H-M   'P 1'
#
loop_
_entity.id
_entity.type
_entity.pdbx_description
1 polymer ?
#
loop_
_entity_poly.entity_id
_entity_poly.type
_entity_poly.pdbx_seq_one_letter_code
_entity_poly.pdbx_strand_id
1 'polypeptide(L)'
;MEPAGVLYQSCDYIIVDKHWDIRIDSKMWYEKHTVQKQLGLRFPELADPGTYYGFRFCHQLDYSTSGVLCVALNKAAAGRVYHCFKDRRATKVYLALVRGWVEEEKMTIDFSIGENTTEGRTHMMCIQGTDGCENPKPCQSQLTVLEYGDYDGDPVTKVVLQPLTGRTHQLRVHCEAVGHPIVGDYTYSLGEDSAPYRMMLHAHLLHLPLEPLPLQAAAPDPFTTPTDPRWRPQRCLRTVEGVVETLLEHRAAEERTEREEKKRQQEERSRQQEERRKRWRGREESEEQRRMCQQWLSEWTDV
;
A
#
# COMPACT_ATOMS: atom_id res chain seq x y z
N MET A 1 13.40 -4.97 -24.37
CA MET A 1 12.53 -4.92 -23.19
C MET A 1 11.36 -4.04 -23.55
N GLU A 2 10.13 -4.52 -23.35
CA GLU A 2 8.94 -3.75 -23.68
C GLU A 2 8.77 -2.56 -22.73
N PRO A 3 8.28 -1.41 -23.22
CA PRO A 3 8.01 -0.26 -22.37
C PRO A 3 6.87 -0.58 -21.40
N ALA A 4 6.91 -0.03 -20.18
CA ALA A 4 5.82 -0.15 -19.22
C ALA A 4 4.47 0.24 -19.87
N GLY A 5 3.49 -0.66 -19.77
CA GLY A 5 2.14 -0.42 -20.28
C GLY A 5 1.49 0.75 -19.54
N VAL A 6 0.68 1.56 -20.20
CA VAL A 6 -0.10 2.61 -19.53
C VAL A 6 -1.48 2.05 -19.23
N LEU A 7 -1.82 1.97 -17.95
CA LEU A 7 -3.09 1.45 -17.46
C LEU A 7 -4.12 2.57 -17.29
N TYR A 8 -3.66 3.78 -16.96
CA TYR A 8 -4.49 4.95 -16.78
C TYR A 8 -3.68 6.22 -16.98
N GLN A 9 -4.30 7.26 -17.55
CA GLN A 9 -3.70 8.58 -17.67
C GLN A 9 -4.77 9.68 -17.54
N SER A 10 -4.45 10.71 -16.78
CA SER A 10 -5.25 11.93 -16.64
C SER A 10 -4.33 13.16 -16.53
N CYS A 11 -4.89 14.34 -16.22
CA CYS A 11 -4.10 15.53 -15.94
C CYS A 11 -3.31 15.46 -14.63
N ASP A 12 -3.72 14.59 -13.70
CA ASP A 12 -3.14 14.49 -12.36
C ASP A 12 -2.27 13.25 -12.16
N TYR A 13 -2.54 12.17 -12.92
CA TYR A 13 -1.93 10.87 -12.69
C TYR A 13 -1.59 10.16 -13.99
N ILE A 14 -0.49 9.40 -13.97
CA ILE A 14 -0.22 8.32 -14.90
C ILE A 14 0.02 7.04 -14.09
N ILE A 15 -0.67 5.97 -14.45
CA ILE A 15 -0.51 4.67 -13.83
C ILE A 15 0.02 3.71 -14.88
N VAL A 16 1.12 3.04 -14.55
CA VAL A 16 1.78 2.10 -15.44
C VAL A 16 1.76 0.69 -14.89
N ASP A 17 1.83 -0.27 -15.80
CA ASP A 17 2.14 -1.66 -15.51
C ASP A 17 3.66 -1.82 -15.51
N LYS A 18 4.26 -1.78 -14.32
CA LYS A 18 5.70 -1.97 -14.15
C LYS A 18 6.06 -3.40 -14.51
N HIS A 19 7.02 -3.56 -15.43
CA HIS A 19 7.57 -4.89 -15.71
C HIS A 19 8.25 -5.51 -14.46
N TRP A 20 8.42 -6.82 -14.43
CA TRP A 20 9.29 -7.48 -13.46
C TRP A 20 10.76 -7.19 -13.76
N ASP A 21 11.62 -7.33 -12.75
CA ASP A 21 13.06 -7.08 -12.83
C ASP A 21 13.43 -5.74 -13.47
N ILE A 22 12.70 -4.68 -13.07
CA ILE A 22 13.03 -3.31 -13.44
C ILE A 22 12.96 -2.42 -12.22
N ARG A 23 13.97 -1.56 -12.07
CA ARG A 23 13.97 -0.51 -11.04
C ARG A 23 12.98 0.58 -11.41
N ILE A 24 12.38 1.19 -10.39
CA ILE A 24 11.53 2.37 -10.59
C ILE A 24 12.39 3.55 -11.06
N ASP A 25 13.46 3.84 -10.32
CA ASP A 25 14.42 4.89 -10.60
C ASP A 25 15.85 4.41 -10.32
N SER A 26 16.83 5.23 -10.69
CA SER A 26 18.22 4.99 -10.34
C SER A 26 19.00 6.30 -10.36
N LYS A 27 19.93 6.44 -9.42
CA LYS A 27 20.95 7.50 -9.41
C LYS A 27 22.16 7.15 -10.29
N MET A 28 22.29 5.89 -10.70
CA MET A 28 23.42 5.40 -11.46
C MET A 28 23.22 5.74 -12.95
N TRP A 29 24.10 6.57 -13.50
CA TRP A 29 24.01 7.03 -14.88
C TRP A 29 23.94 5.88 -15.91
N TYR A 30 24.62 4.77 -15.64
CA TYR A 30 24.66 3.58 -16.48
C TYR A 30 23.41 2.69 -16.38
N GLU A 31 22.59 2.86 -15.35
CA GLU A 31 21.34 2.10 -15.21
C GLU A 31 20.31 2.63 -16.19
N LYS A 32 20.26 2.07 -17.38
CA LYS A 32 19.44 2.56 -18.50
C LYS A 32 18.01 2.01 -18.49
N HIS A 33 17.73 0.99 -17.68
CA HIS A 33 16.47 0.27 -17.70
C HIS A 33 15.69 0.53 -16.40
N THR A 34 15.08 1.71 -16.34
CA THR A 34 14.20 2.09 -15.22
C THR A 34 12.85 2.55 -15.74
N VAL A 35 11.81 2.44 -14.92
CA VAL A 35 10.49 3.03 -15.22
C VAL A 35 10.63 4.52 -15.49
N GLN A 36 11.42 5.22 -14.68
CA GLN A 36 11.71 6.64 -14.82
C GLN A 36 12.28 6.99 -16.21
N LYS A 37 13.24 6.22 -16.73
CA LYS A 37 13.78 6.43 -18.08
C LYS A 37 12.77 6.10 -19.18
N GLN A 38 11.99 5.04 -19.00
CA GLN A 38 10.92 4.69 -19.95
C GLN A 38 9.86 5.79 -20.04
N LEU A 39 9.42 6.33 -18.90
CA LEU A 39 8.48 7.45 -18.84
C LEU A 39 9.07 8.72 -19.45
N GLY A 40 10.32 9.07 -19.13
CA GLY A 40 10.97 10.27 -19.67
C GLY A 40 11.16 10.23 -21.19
N LEU A 41 11.37 9.04 -21.77
CA LEU A 41 11.46 8.87 -23.22
C LEU A 41 10.09 8.93 -23.90
N ARG A 42 9.06 8.35 -23.29
CA ARG A 42 7.73 8.20 -23.88
C ARG A 42 6.82 9.42 -23.67
N PHE A 43 6.98 10.10 -22.53
CA PHE A 43 6.17 11.22 -22.07
C PHE A 43 7.05 12.36 -21.52
N PRO A 44 7.96 12.93 -22.33
CA PRO A 44 8.84 14.00 -21.88
C PRO A 44 8.09 15.23 -21.36
N GLU A 45 6.88 15.48 -21.85
CA GLU A 45 5.99 16.57 -21.42
C GLU A 45 5.42 16.38 -20.01
N LEU A 46 5.42 15.15 -19.49
CA LEU A 46 4.95 14.83 -18.14
C LEU A 46 6.06 14.92 -17.08
N ALA A 47 7.31 15.13 -17.50
CA ALA A 47 8.42 15.25 -16.59
C ALA A 47 8.29 16.54 -15.77
N ASP A 48 8.59 16.45 -14.47
CA ASP A 48 8.60 17.53 -13.50
C ASP A 48 10.04 17.92 -13.16
N PRO A 49 10.57 19.03 -13.72
CA PRO A 49 11.93 19.51 -13.47
C PRO A 49 12.18 19.89 -12.00
N GLY A 50 11.12 20.13 -11.22
CA GLY A 50 11.20 20.41 -9.78
C GLY A 50 11.42 19.15 -8.93
N THR A 51 11.60 17.98 -9.54
CA THR A 51 11.87 16.72 -8.86
C THR A 51 13.20 16.14 -9.33
N TYR A 52 13.92 15.51 -8.40
CA TYR A 52 15.23 14.92 -8.71
C TYR A 52 15.18 13.87 -9.82
N TYR A 53 14.12 13.05 -9.86
CA TYR A 53 13.96 11.97 -10.84
C TYR A 53 13.09 12.35 -12.05
N GLY A 54 12.60 13.59 -12.12
CA GLY A 54 11.67 14.03 -13.17
C GLY A 54 10.23 13.52 -13.00
N PHE A 55 9.92 12.67 -12.02
CA PHE A 55 8.58 12.15 -11.79
C PHE A 55 8.29 11.97 -10.29
N ARG A 56 7.01 12.05 -9.90
CA ARG A 56 6.55 11.87 -8.51
C ARG A 56 5.96 10.47 -8.34
N PHE A 57 6.81 9.48 -8.12
CA PHE A 57 6.38 8.12 -7.76
C PHE A 57 5.66 8.16 -6.40
N CYS A 58 4.39 7.74 -6.38
CA CYS A 58 3.54 7.88 -5.20
C CYS A 58 3.72 6.76 -4.17
N HIS A 59 4.24 5.61 -4.61
CA HIS A 59 4.59 4.47 -3.80
C HIS A 59 5.72 3.68 -4.49
N GLN A 60 6.19 2.64 -3.81
CA GLN A 60 7.24 1.76 -4.34
C GLN A 60 6.68 0.38 -4.66
N LEU A 61 7.41 -0.33 -5.52
CA LEU A 61 7.33 -1.76 -5.78
C LEU A 61 8.77 -2.29 -5.78
N ASP A 62 8.96 -3.50 -5.29
CA ASP A 62 10.27 -4.16 -5.35
C ASP A 62 10.72 -4.31 -6.81
N TYR A 63 12.04 -4.41 -7.02
CA TYR A 63 12.65 -4.61 -8.34
C TYR A 63 11.97 -5.75 -9.11
N SER A 64 11.85 -6.92 -8.49
CA SER A 64 11.30 -8.13 -9.12
C SER A 64 9.77 -8.19 -9.15
N THR A 65 9.07 -7.31 -8.42
CA THR A 65 7.60 -7.27 -8.44
C THR A 65 7.12 -6.50 -9.66
N SER A 66 6.21 -7.06 -10.46
CA SER A 66 5.54 -6.32 -11.55
C SER A 66 4.23 -5.68 -11.11
N GLY A 67 3.59 -4.90 -11.98
CA GLY A 67 2.20 -4.48 -11.82
C GLY A 67 2.02 -2.99 -11.60
N VAL A 68 0.85 -2.64 -11.10
CA VAL A 68 0.34 -1.27 -10.97
C VAL A 68 1.30 -0.36 -10.17
N LEU A 69 1.79 0.69 -10.83
CA LEU A 69 2.60 1.74 -10.23
C LEU A 69 2.02 3.13 -10.55
N CYS A 70 1.64 3.87 -9.52
CA CYS A 70 1.05 5.20 -9.66
C CYS A 70 2.10 6.32 -9.58
N VAL A 71 2.06 7.22 -10.56
CA VAL A 71 2.88 8.42 -10.65
C VAL A 71 1.96 9.65 -10.69
N ALA A 72 2.21 10.61 -9.79
CA ALA A 72 1.51 11.88 -9.82
C ALA A 72 2.22 12.86 -10.77
N LEU A 73 1.42 13.64 -11.49
CA LEU A 73 1.91 14.60 -12.48
C LEU A 73 2.08 16.01 -11.91
N ASN A 74 1.64 16.23 -10.67
CA ASN A 74 1.85 17.48 -9.95
C ASN A 74 1.90 17.27 -8.42
N LYS A 75 2.35 18.30 -7.69
CA LYS A 75 2.53 18.26 -6.23
C LYS A 75 1.21 18.04 -5.47
N ALA A 76 0.11 18.63 -5.94
CA ALA A 76 -1.20 18.49 -5.28
C ALA A 76 -1.72 17.04 -5.42
N ALA A 77 -1.62 16.48 -6.62
CA ALA A 77 -1.95 15.09 -6.90
C ALA A 77 -1.13 14.11 -6.06
N ALA A 78 0.18 14.34 -5.94
CA ALA A 78 1.06 13.55 -5.09
C ALA A 78 0.66 13.63 -3.61
N GLY A 79 0.30 14.81 -3.12
CA GLY A 79 -0.19 15.01 -1.74
C GLY A 79 -1.45 14.21 -1.45
N ARG A 80 -2.44 14.22 -2.36
CA ARG A 80 -3.68 13.45 -2.19
C ARG A 80 -3.41 11.94 -2.07
N VAL A 81 -2.56 11.40 -2.93
CA VAL A 81 -2.19 9.97 -2.91
C VAL A 81 -1.37 9.63 -1.67
N TYR A 82 -0.43 10.49 -1.27
CA TYR A 82 0.32 10.33 -0.02
C TYR A 82 -0.62 10.17 1.18
N HIS A 83 -1.68 10.98 1.28
CA HIS A 83 -2.67 10.85 2.34
C HIS A 83 -3.45 9.53 2.26
N CYS A 84 -3.81 9.03 1.08
CA CYS A 84 -4.44 7.71 0.95
C CYS A 84 -3.56 6.58 1.52
N PHE A 85 -2.24 6.62 1.29
CA PHE A 85 -1.32 5.63 1.85
C PHE A 85 -1.07 5.85 3.35
N LYS A 86 -0.84 7.10 3.77
CA LYS A 86 -0.58 7.45 5.17
C LYS A 86 -1.75 7.06 6.08
N ASP A 87 -2.97 7.35 5.63
CA ASP A 87 -4.20 7.09 6.37
C ASP A 87 -4.72 5.66 6.16
N ARG A 88 -3.97 4.80 5.44
CA ARG A 88 -4.31 3.39 5.13
C ARG A 88 -5.65 3.19 4.42
N ARG A 89 -6.09 4.20 3.65
CA ARG A 89 -7.30 4.16 2.82
C ARG A 89 -7.07 3.53 1.45
N ALA A 90 -5.82 3.48 0.99
CA ALA A 90 -5.47 2.81 -0.26
C ALA A 90 -5.72 1.30 -0.16
N THR A 91 -6.44 0.76 -1.13
CA THR A 91 -6.62 -0.69 -1.27
C THR A 91 -5.67 -1.20 -2.35
N LYS A 92 -4.85 -2.18 -1.98
CA LYS A 92 -3.87 -2.82 -2.85
C LYS A 92 -4.17 -4.30 -2.92
N VAL A 93 -4.20 -4.86 -4.12
CA VAL A 93 -4.37 -6.30 -4.34
C VAL A 93 -3.20 -6.80 -5.16
N TYR A 94 -2.58 -7.87 -4.69
CA TYR A 94 -1.50 -8.55 -5.38
C TYR A 94 -1.95 -9.95 -5.73
N LEU A 95 -1.51 -10.45 -6.88
CA LEU A 95 -1.57 -11.85 -7.23
C LEU A 95 -0.21 -12.47 -6.95
N ALA A 96 -0.20 -13.72 -6.51
CA ALA A 96 1.01 -14.51 -6.41
C ALA A 96 0.78 -15.98 -6.71
N LEU A 97 1.81 -16.65 -7.22
CA LEU A 97 1.94 -18.10 -7.10
C LEU A 97 2.87 -18.38 -5.92
N VAL A 98 2.40 -19.18 -4.96
CA VAL A 98 3.17 -19.59 -3.78
C VAL A 98 3.41 -21.09 -3.78
N ARG A 99 4.57 -21.52 -3.27
CA ARG A 99 4.95 -22.93 -3.18
C ARG A 99 4.06 -23.70 -2.21
N GLY A 100 3.73 -24.94 -2.56
CA GLY A 100 2.85 -25.82 -1.80
C GLY A 100 1.37 -25.51 -1.98
N TRP A 101 0.53 -26.36 -1.40
CA TRP A 101 -0.92 -26.16 -1.33
C TRP A 101 -1.28 -25.52 0.01
N VAL A 102 -1.79 -24.30 -0.02
CA VAL A 102 -2.27 -23.60 1.18
C VAL A 102 -3.57 -24.25 1.64
N GLU A 103 -3.58 -24.79 2.86
CA GLU A 103 -4.74 -25.50 3.40
C GLU A 103 -5.86 -24.53 3.77
N GLU A 104 -5.54 -23.42 4.44
CA GLU A 104 -6.52 -22.39 4.79
C GLU A 104 -6.85 -21.50 3.59
N GLU A 105 -8.09 -21.60 3.11
CA GLU A 105 -8.56 -20.81 1.96
C GLU A 105 -8.50 -19.29 2.18
N LYS A 106 -8.52 -18.85 3.45
CA LYS A 106 -8.32 -17.46 3.87
C LYS A 106 -7.46 -17.44 5.11
N MET A 107 -6.42 -16.60 5.11
CA MET A 107 -5.47 -16.49 6.21
C MET A 107 -5.14 -15.02 6.49
N THR A 108 -5.08 -14.65 7.77
CA THR A 108 -4.51 -13.37 8.21
C THR A 108 -3.10 -13.64 8.73
N ILE A 109 -2.12 -12.91 8.18
CA ILE A 109 -0.72 -13.05 8.55
C ILE A 109 -0.28 -11.73 9.19
N ASP A 110 0.05 -11.77 10.48
CA ASP A 110 0.30 -10.60 11.33
C ASP A 110 1.66 -10.61 12.04
N PHE A 111 2.63 -11.38 11.52
CA PHE A 111 4.01 -11.32 11.97
C PHE A 111 4.58 -9.91 11.79
N SER A 112 5.12 -9.33 12.87
CA SER A 112 5.87 -8.07 12.77
C SER A 112 7.16 -8.30 11.98
N ILE A 113 7.54 -7.33 11.14
CA ILE A 113 8.75 -7.41 10.31
C ILE A 113 9.78 -6.39 10.79
N GLY A 114 11.02 -6.85 10.96
CA GLY A 114 12.21 -6.06 11.29
C GLY A 114 13.31 -6.19 10.24
N GLU A 115 14.38 -5.42 10.43
CA GLU A 115 15.61 -5.53 9.63
C GLU A 115 16.37 -6.78 10.04
N ASN A 116 16.95 -7.49 9.08
CA ASN A 116 17.81 -8.63 9.36
C ASN A 116 19.28 -8.19 9.40
N THR A 117 19.91 -8.29 10.58
CA THR A 117 21.31 -7.93 10.82
C THR A 117 22.26 -9.13 10.88
N THR A 118 21.76 -10.34 10.60
CA THR A 118 22.58 -11.56 10.60
C THR A 118 23.57 -11.54 9.44
N GLU A 119 24.87 -11.62 9.76
CA GLU A 119 25.94 -11.71 8.77
C GLU A 119 25.77 -12.93 7.86
N GLY A 120 26.01 -12.75 6.56
CA GLY A 120 25.94 -13.83 5.56
C GLY A 120 24.53 -14.14 5.05
N ARG A 121 23.46 -13.53 5.59
CA ARG A 121 22.12 -13.65 5.00
C ARG A 121 21.88 -12.59 3.93
N THR A 122 21.24 -13.00 2.83
CA THR A 122 20.95 -12.14 1.67
C THR A 122 19.64 -11.36 1.82
N HIS A 123 18.70 -11.82 2.65
CA HIS A 123 17.45 -11.11 2.90
C HIS A 123 17.63 -9.96 3.91
N MET A 124 17.19 -8.76 3.55
CA MET A 124 17.30 -7.57 4.42
C MET A 124 16.22 -7.48 5.50
N MET A 125 15.16 -8.29 5.41
CA MET A 125 14.02 -8.25 6.32
C MET A 125 13.72 -9.64 6.86
N CYS A 126 13.27 -9.74 8.10
CA CYS A 126 12.87 -10.98 8.75
C CYS A 126 11.70 -10.75 9.73
N ILE A 127 11.06 -11.84 10.17
CA ILE A 127 9.96 -11.77 11.14
C ILE A 127 10.48 -11.62 12.56
N GLN A 128 9.69 -10.99 13.43
CA GLN A 128 9.99 -10.91 14.85
C GLN A 128 10.19 -12.31 15.45
N GLY A 129 11.28 -12.48 16.21
CA GLY A 129 11.62 -13.73 16.88
C GLY A 129 12.64 -14.59 16.16
N THR A 130 13.02 -14.27 14.90
CA THR A 130 14.19 -14.88 14.26
C THR A 130 15.48 -14.20 14.72
N ASP A 131 16.59 -14.95 14.67
CA ASP A 131 17.92 -14.42 14.94
C ASP A 131 18.24 -13.19 14.05
N GLY A 132 18.83 -12.16 14.66
CA GLY A 132 19.20 -10.91 13.99
C GLY A 132 18.02 -10.01 13.57
N CYS A 133 16.80 -10.25 14.06
CA CYS A 133 15.66 -9.37 13.79
C CYS A 133 15.70 -8.12 14.67
N GLU A 134 15.89 -6.95 14.06
CA GLU A 134 15.94 -5.66 14.76
C GLU A 134 14.77 -4.74 14.37
N ASN A 135 14.31 -3.95 15.34
CA ASN A 135 13.25 -2.95 15.19
C ASN A 135 11.98 -3.47 14.48
N PRO A 136 11.39 -4.59 14.93
CA PRO A 136 10.20 -5.15 14.30
C PRO A 136 9.03 -4.18 14.42
N LYS A 137 8.33 -3.98 13.31
CA LYS A 137 7.13 -3.13 13.25
C LYS A 137 5.91 -3.97 12.93
N PRO A 138 4.76 -3.70 13.59
CA PRO A 138 3.52 -4.40 13.27
C PRO A 138 3.17 -4.27 11.79
N CYS A 139 2.88 -5.41 11.17
CA CYS A 139 2.38 -5.47 9.80
C CYS A 139 1.39 -6.60 9.64
N GLN A 140 0.48 -6.44 8.70
CA GLN A 140 -0.59 -7.39 8.47
C GLN A 140 -0.90 -7.51 6.98
N SER A 141 -1.09 -8.75 6.54
CA SER A 141 -1.50 -9.13 5.18
C SER A 141 -2.64 -10.12 5.27
N GLN A 142 -3.62 -10.01 4.36
CA GLN A 142 -4.62 -11.05 4.15
C GLN A 142 -4.26 -11.86 2.91
N LEU A 143 -4.35 -13.17 3.01
CA LEU A 143 -4.19 -14.13 1.92
C LEU A 143 -5.54 -14.79 1.65
N THR A 144 -5.93 -14.87 0.39
CA THR A 144 -7.11 -15.63 -0.07
C THR A 144 -6.72 -16.54 -1.22
N VAL A 145 -7.01 -17.83 -1.09
CA VAL A 145 -6.73 -18.82 -2.14
C VAL A 145 -7.71 -18.65 -3.30
N LEU A 146 -7.16 -18.63 -4.52
CA LEU A 146 -7.90 -18.61 -5.78
C LEU A 146 -7.91 -19.99 -6.43
N GLU A 147 -6.74 -20.56 -6.68
CA GLU A 147 -6.57 -21.78 -7.47
C GLU A 147 -5.44 -22.64 -6.89
N TYR A 148 -5.56 -23.95 -7.03
CA TYR A 148 -4.49 -24.91 -6.79
C TYR A 148 -4.04 -25.49 -8.12
N GLY A 149 -2.76 -25.79 -8.22
CA GLY A 149 -2.20 -26.46 -9.39
C GLY A 149 -0.74 -26.83 -9.17
N ASP A 150 -0.01 -26.87 -10.28
CA ASP A 150 1.43 -27.09 -10.28
C ASP A 150 2.18 -26.05 -11.13
N TYR A 151 3.44 -25.83 -10.78
CA TYR A 151 4.39 -25.01 -11.54
C TYR A 151 5.66 -25.83 -11.75
N ASP A 152 5.98 -26.15 -13.01
CA ASP A 152 7.08 -27.06 -13.37
C ASP A 152 7.00 -28.44 -12.65
N GLY A 153 5.78 -28.91 -12.34
CA GLY A 153 5.54 -30.19 -11.67
C GLY A 153 5.52 -30.14 -10.14
N ASP A 154 5.86 -29.00 -9.53
CA ASP A 154 5.77 -28.80 -8.08
C ASP A 154 4.40 -28.23 -7.70
N PRO A 155 3.80 -28.64 -6.57
CA PRO A 155 2.53 -28.08 -6.11
C PRO A 155 2.67 -26.58 -5.80
N VAL A 156 1.73 -25.79 -6.32
CA VAL A 156 1.63 -24.35 -6.02
C VAL A 156 0.18 -23.91 -5.83
N THR A 157 0.00 -22.79 -5.15
CA THR A 157 -1.29 -22.14 -4.94
C THR A 157 -1.26 -20.74 -5.54
N LYS A 158 -2.27 -20.40 -6.33
CA LYS A 158 -2.52 -19.03 -6.76
C LYS A 158 -3.34 -18.32 -5.70
N VAL A 159 -2.86 -17.17 -5.25
CA VAL A 159 -3.46 -16.42 -4.14
C VAL A 159 -3.65 -14.95 -4.48
N VAL A 160 -4.67 -14.35 -3.85
CA VAL A 160 -4.77 -12.91 -3.65
C VAL A 160 -4.10 -12.56 -2.33
N LEU A 161 -3.23 -11.55 -2.36
CA LEU A 161 -2.61 -10.94 -1.20
C LEU A 161 -3.05 -9.48 -1.06
N GLN A 162 -3.57 -9.12 0.10
CA GLN A 162 -3.95 -7.75 0.46
C GLN A 162 -3.09 -7.26 1.64
N PRO A 163 -2.05 -6.45 1.40
CA PRO A 163 -1.28 -5.86 2.48
C PRO A 163 -2.04 -4.68 3.11
N LEU A 164 -2.42 -4.82 4.37
CA LEU A 164 -3.09 -3.78 5.17
C LEU A 164 -2.09 -2.74 5.72
N THR A 165 -0.81 -3.10 5.71
CA THR A 165 0.33 -2.21 5.98
C THR A 165 1.24 -2.11 4.75
N GLY A 166 2.41 -1.49 4.91
CA GLY A 166 3.41 -1.39 3.84
C GLY A 166 4.80 -1.40 4.44
N ARG A 167 5.34 -2.58 4.72
CA ARG A 167 6.75 -2.79 5.07
C ARG A 167 7.53 -3.28 3.84
N THR A 168 8.83 -3.06 3.83
CA THR A 168 9.74 -3.58 2.80
C THR A 168 9.59 -5.09 2.71
N HIS A 169 9.43 -5.62 1.50
CA HIS A 169 9.28 -7.05 1.22
C HIS A 169 8.13 -7.75 1.98
N GLN A 170 7.14 -7.01 2.51
CA GLN A 170 6.15 -7.55 3.46
C GLN A 170 5.49 -8.84 3.00
N LEU A 171 5.00 -8.87 1.76
CA LEU A 171 4.29 -10.03 1.22
C LEU A 171 5.22 -11.24 1.07
N ARG A 172 6.46 -11.00 0.64
CA ARG A 172 7.47 -12.04 0.42
C ARG A 172 7.87 -12.71 1.75
N VAL A 173 8.14 -11.88 2.77
CA VAL A 173 8.44 -12.35 4.13
C VAL A 173 7.24 -13.08 4.74
N HIS A 174 6.02 -12.53 4.62
CA HIS A 174 4.84 -13.18 5.19
C HIS A 174 4.54 -14.52 4.55
N CYS A 175 4.66 -14.63 3.22
CA CYS A 175 4.48 -15.88 2.49
C CYS A 175 5.51 -16.93 2.90
N GLU A 176 6.79 -16.55 3.02
CA GLU A 176 7.84 -17.45 3.52
C GLU A 176 7.58 -17.88 4.98
N ALA A 177 7.19 -16.94 5.85
CA ALA A 177 6.93 -17.21 7.27
C ALA A 177 5.79 -18.20 7.53
N VAL A 178 4.80 -18.28 6.63
CA VAL A 178 3.71 -19.27 6.71
C VAL A 178 4.02 -20.55 5.94
N GLY A 179 5.25 -20.75 5.49
CA GLY A 179 5.70 -21.97 4.81
C GLY A 179 5.38 -22.03 3.31
N HIS A 180 4.90 -20.93 2.73
CA HIS A 180 4.48 -20.85 1.33
C HIS A 180 5.21 -19.72 0.59
N PRO A 181 6.54 -19.82 0.39
CA PRO A 181 7.31 -18.77 -0.28
C PRO A 181 6.80 -18.54 -1.70
N ILE A 182 6.96 -17.31 -2.18
CA ILE A 182 6.55 -16.93 -3.53
C ILE A 182 7.44 -17.64 -4.55
N VAL A 183 6.83 -18.22 -5.57
CA VAL A 183 7.53 -18.91 -6.66
C VAL A 183 8.50 -17.95 -7.35
N GLY A 184 9.77 -18.35 -7.46
CA GLY A 184 10.83 -17.55 -8.08
C GLY A 184 11.38 -16.43 -7.20
N ASP A 185 11.06 -16.39 -5.90
CA ASP A 185 11.67 -15.44 -4.97
C ASP A 185 13.06 -15.91 -4.53
N TYR A 186 14.07 -15.59 -5.35
CA TYR A 186 15.47 -15.93 -5.11
C TYR A 186 16.00 -15.50 -3.73
N THR A 187 15.50 -14.40 -3.17
CA THR A 187 16.05 -13.85 -1.92
C THR A 187 15.57 -14.64 -0.71
N TYR A 188 14.26 -14.87 -0.62
CA TYR A 188 13.66 -15.53 0.53
C TYR A 188 13.71 -17.05 0.45
N SER A 189 13.88 -17.62 -0.75
CA SER A 189 14.21 -19.04 -0.93
C SER A 189 15.70 -19.35 -0.69
N LEU A 190 16.52 -18.40 -0.24
CA LEU A 190 17.97 -18.54 -0.09
C LEU A 190 18.68 -19.09 -1.35
N GLY A 191 18.20 -18.70 -2.53
CA GLY A 191 18.73 -19.12 -3.81
C GLY A 191 18.21 -20.46 -4.36
N GLU A 192 17.38 -21.20 -3.61
CA GLU A 192 16.83 -22.49 -4.05
C GLU A 192 15.81 -22.36 -5.19
N ASP A 193 14.97 -21.32 -5.18
CA ASP A 193 13.91 -21.12 -6.17
C ASP A 193 14.35 -20.20 -7.32
N SER A 194 15.38 -20.63 -8.05
CA SER A 194 15.98 -19.86 -9.16
C SER A 194 15.56 -20.31 -10.56
N ALA A 195 14.78 -21.39 -10.66
CA ALA A 195 14.36 -21.97 -11.95
C ALA A 195 13.22 -21.20 -12.67
N PRO A 196 12.24 -20.59 -11.98
CA PRO A 196 11.26 -19.72 -12.61
C PRO A 196 11.93 -18.50 -13.27
N TYR A 197 11.39 -18.04 -14.40
CA TYR A 197 11.99 -16.94 -15.17
C TYR A 197 11.87 -15.56 -14.50
N ARG A 198 11.05 -15.48 -13.44
CA ARG A 198 10.77 -14.27 -12.67
C ARG A 198 10.18 -14.65 -11.31
N MET A 199 10.13 -13.68 -10.40
CA MET A 199 9.31 -13.78 -9.20
C MET A 199 7.81 -13.64 -9.55
N MET A 200 7.00 -14.57 -9.04
CA MET A 200 5.55 -14.66 -9.27
C MET A 200 4.79 -13.81 -8.26
N LEU A 201 5.13 -12.52 -8.18
CA LEU A 201 4.38 -11.50 -7.44
C LEU A 201 4.03 -10.34 -8.37
N HIS A 202 2.75 -10.01 -8.41
CA HIS A 202 2.21 -8.97 -9.30
C HIS A 202 1.23 -8.06 -8.57
N ALA A 203 1.49 -6.76 -8.57
CA ALA A 203 0.58 -5.74 -8.08
C ALA A 203 -0.60 -5.59 -9.05
N HIS A 204 -1.68 -6.33 -8.81
CA HIS A 204 -2.81 -6.43 -9.72
C HIS A 204 -3.72 -5.21 -9.67
N LEU A 205 -4.07 -4.71 -8.48
CA LEU A 205 -5.00 -3.58 -8.32
C LEU A 205 -4.43 -2.53 -7.38
N LEU A 206 -4.61 -1.28 -7.76
CA LEU A 206 -4.56 -0.14 -6.85
C LEU A 206 -5.90 0.61 -6.91
N HIS A 207 -6.55 0.75 -5.76
CA HIS A 207 -7.72 1.60 -5.58
C HIS A 207 -7.39 2.69 -4.55
N LEU A 208 -7.61 3.94 -4.96
CA LEU A 208 -7.42 5.13 -4.14
C LEU A 208 -8.77 5.86 -4.05
N PRO A 209 -9.36 5.98 -2.86
CA PRO A 209 -10.65 6.63 -2.63
C PRO A 209 -10.46 8.15 -2.62
N LEU A 210 -10.09 8.69 -3.78
CA LEU A 210 -9.94 10.11 -4.05
C LEU A 210 -11.31 10.74 -4.29
N GLU A 211 -11.43 12.02 -3.96
CA GLU A 211 -12.61 12.83 -4.28
C GLU A 211 -12.26 13.86 -5.37
N PRO A 212 -13.19 14.20 -6.28
CA PRO A 212 -14.59 13.73 -6.33
C PRO A 212 -14.77 12.33 -6.93
N LEU A 213 -13.75 11.78 -7.59
CA LEU A 213 -13.80 10.47 -8.24
C LEU A 213 -12.66 9.58 -7.74
N PRO A 214 -12.94 8.31 -7.35
CA PRO A 214 -11.91 7.38 -6.97
C PRO A 214 -10.99 7.06 -8.16
N LEU A 215 -9.71 6.86 -7.87
CA LEU A 215 -8.73 6.43 -8.85
C LEU A 215 -8.50 4.93 -8.69
N GLN A 216 -8.84 4.16 -9.71
CA GLN A 216 -8.66 2.72 -9.73
C GLN A 216 -7.96 2.29 -11.01
N ALA A 217 -6.96 1.42 -10.89
CA ALA A 217 -6.33 0.77 -12.02
C ALA A 217 -6.05 -0.70 -11.69
N ALA A 218 -6.28 -1.55 -12.69
CA ALA A 218 -5.98 -2.97 -12.65
C ALA A 218 -5.00 -3.31 -13.78
N ALA A 219 -3.96 -4.05 -13.47
CA ALA A 219 -3.07 -4.68 -14.45
C ALA A 219 -3.61 -6.09 -14.78
N PRO A 220 -3.46 -6.58 -16.02
CA PRO A 220 -3.89 -7.93 -16.38
C PRO A 220 -3.23 -9.00 -15.52
N ASP A 221 -3.92 -10.10 -15.24
CA ASP A 221 -3.34 -11.24 -14.53
C ASP A 221 -2.26 -11.95 -15.38
N PRO A 222 -0.98 -11.90 -14.98
CA PRO A 222 0.10 -12.53 -15.74
C PRO A 222 0.23 -14.03 -15.44
N PHE A 223 -0.44 -14.56 -14.40
CA PHE A 223 -0.30 -15.94 -13.94
C PHE A 223 -1.42 -16.82 -14.51
N THR A 224 -1.41 -16.92 -15.84
CA THR A 224 -2.36 -17.69 -16.63
C THR A 224 -1.61 -18.66 -17.54
N THR A 225 -2.17 -19.86 -17.77
CA THR A 225 -1.52 -20.88 -18.62
C THR A 225 -1.16 -20.40 -20.04
N PRO A 226 -1.96 -19.53 -20.70
CA PRO A 226 -1.55 -18.97 -22.00
C PRO A 226 -0.31 -18.06 -21.92
N THR A 227 -0.11 -17.35 -20.80
CA THR A 227 1.03 -16.46 -20.59
C THR A 227 2.27 -17.24 -20.15
N ASP A 228 2.07 -18.23 -19.28
CA ASP A 228 3.10 -19.12 -18.79
C ASP A 228 2.60 -20.57 -18.74
N PRO A 229 3.01 -21.43 -19.69
CA PRO A 229 2.53 -22.82 -19.77
C PRO A 229 3.08 -23.71 -18.65
N ARG A 230 4.02 -23.21 -17.83
CA ARG A 230 4.51 -23.93 -16.65
C ARG A 230 3.48 -23.93 -15.54
N TRP A 231 2.63 -22.91 -15.46
CA TRP A 231 1.50 -22.86 -14.54
C TRP A 231 0.33 -23.68 -15.07
N ARG A 232 -0.03 -24.74 -14.33
CA ARG A 232 -1.10 -25.68 -14.66
C ARG A 232 -2.15 -25.66 -13.55
N PRO A 233 -3.21 -24.84 -13.67
CA PRO A 233 -4.31 -24.85 -12.71
C PRO A 233 -5.05 -26.18 -12.76
N GLN A 234 -5.37 -26.73 -11.59
CA GLN A 234 -6.05 -28.02 -11.42
C GLN A 234 -7.39 -27.85 -10.71
N ARG A 235 -7.47 -26.96 -9.71
CA ARG A 235 -8.69 -26.69 -8.93
C ARG A 235 -8.88 -25.20 -8.72
N CYS A 236 -9.95 -24.64 -9.27
CA CYS A 236 -10.34 -23.25 -9.04
C CYS A 236 -11.37 -23.16 -7.91
N LEU A 237 -11.11 -22.33 -6.90
CA LEU A 237 -12.05 -22.04 -5.80
C LEU A 237 -12.78 -20.72 -6.01
N ARG A 238 -12.07 -19.70 -6.52
CA ARG A 238 -12.57 -18.32 -6.64
C ARG A 238 -11.93 -17.64 -7.85
N THR A 239 -12.64 -16.67 -8.41
CA THR A 239 -12.10 -15.79 -9.44
C THR A 239 -11.40 -14.58 -8.82
N VAL A 240 -10.43 -14.01 -9.53
CA VAL A 240 -9.76 -12.76 -9.10
C VAL A 240 -10.79 -11.65 -8.94
N GLU A 241 -11.68 -11.52 -9.93
CA GLU A 241 -12.71 -10.48 -9.99
C GLU A 241 -13.65 -10.56 -8.79
N GLY A 242 -14.14 -11.75 -8.43
CA GLY A 242 -15.07 -11.92 -7.32
C GLY A 242 -14.42 -11.60 -5.96
N VAL A 243 -13.14 -11.95 -5.78
CA VAL A 243 -12.40 -11.57 -4.56
C VAL A 243 -12.19 -10.05 -4.51
N VAL A 244 -11.80 -9.43 -5.62
CA VAL A 244 -11.58 -7.98 -5.72
C VAL A 244 -12.87 -7.20 -5.46
N GLU A 245 -13.99 -7.62 -6.05
CA GLU A 245 -15.31 -6.99 -5.84
C GLU A 245 -15.69 -7.02 -4.35
N THR A 246 -15.64 -8.20 -3.73
CA THR A 246 -15.93 -8.38 -2.29
C THR A 246 -15.03 -7.48 -1.42
N LEU A 247 -13.74 -7.40 -1.75
CA LEU A 247 -12.79 -6.56 -1.02
C LEU A 247 -13.13 -5.07 -1.12
N LEU A 248 -13.46 -4.58 -2.31
CA LEU A 248 -13.81 -3.18 -2.53
C LEU A 248 -15.13 -2.81 -1.86
N GLU A 249 -16.13 -3.70 -1.88
CA GLU A 249 -17.40 -3.52 -1.18
C GLU A 249 -17.20 -3.41 0.33
N HIS A 250 -16.39 -4.30 0.91
CA HIS A 250 -16.05 -4.27 2.34
C HIS A 250 -15.38 -2.95 2.71
N ARG A 251 -14.39 -2.51 1.91
CA ARG A 251 -13.70 -1.23 2.13
C ARG A 251 -14.64 -0.04 2.01
N ALA A 252 -15.53 -0.02 1.03
CA ALA A 252 -16.52 1.03 0.89
C ALA A 252 -17.54 1.06 2.06
N ALA A 253 -17.85 -0.09 2.66
CA ALA A 253 -18.68 -0.17 3.87
C ALA A 253 -17.93 0.35 5.12
N GLU A 254 -16.67 -0.03 5.31
CA GLU A 254 -15.80 0.49 6.37
C GLU A 254 -15.69 2.03 6.29
N GLU A 255 -15.41 2.57 5.11
CA GLU A 255 -15.28 4.02 4.92
C GLU A 255 -16.57 4.79 5.20
N ARG A 256 -17.73 4.24 4.80
CA ARG A 256 -19.04 4.82 5.12
C ARG A 256 -19.25 4.88 6.64
N THR A 257 -18.94 3.79 7.33
CA THR A 257 -19.06 3.70 8.79
C THR A 257 -18.14 4.71 9.48
N GLU A 258 -16.86 4.79 9.07
CA GLU A 258 -15.91 5.77 9.63
C GLU A 258 -16.34 7.22 9.38
N ARG A 259 -16.89 7.53 8.20
CA ARG A 259 -17.39 8.88 7.86
C ARG A 259 -18.57 9.24 8.75
N GLU A 260 -19.50 8.32 8.98
CA GLU A 260 -20.65 8.53 9.86
C GLU A 260 -20.22 8.75 11.32
N GLU A 261 -19.27 7.96 11.82
CA GLU A 261 -18.72 8.12 13.16
C GLU A 261 -18.01 9.46 13.34
N LYS A 262 -17.16 9.86 12.39
CA LYS A 262 -16.49 11.18 12.40
C LYS A 262 -17.50 12.33 12.41
N LYS A 263 -18.57 12.21 11.62
CA LYS A 263 -19.65 13.21 11.58
C LYS A 263 -20.37 13.31 12.93
N ARG A 264 -20.72 12.17 13.55
CA ARG A 264 -21.35 12.13 14.88
C ARG A 264 -20.45 12.76 15.94
N GLN A 265 -19.16 12.41 15.97
CA GLN A 265 -18.19 13.00 16.91
C GLN A 265 -18.02 14.51 16.71
N GLN A 266 -18.05 14.99 15.46
CA GLN A 266 -17.96 16.41 15.16
C GLN A 266 -19.21 17.18 15.63
N GLU A 267 -20.40 16.61 15.43
CA GLU A 267 -21.66 17.18 15.92
C GLU A 267 -21.69 17.24 17.45
N GLU A 268 -21.26 16.17 18.14
CA GLU A 268 -21.16 16.14 19.61
C GLU A 268 -20.17 17.18 20.14
N ARG A 269 -18.97 17.29 19.54
CA ARG A 269 -17.98 18.31 19.92
C ARG A 269 -18.53 19.72 19.73
N SER A 270 -19.25 19.96 18.64
CA SER A 270 -19.88 21.26 18.36
C SER A 270 -20.95 21.59 19.40
N ARG A 271 -21.80 20.62 19.76
CA ARG A 271 -22.80 20.76 20.84
C ARG A 271 -22.16 21.06 22.19
N GLN A 272 -21.14 20.29 22.60
CA GLN A 272 -20.41 20.53 23.86
C GLN A 272 -19.73 21.91 23.89
N GLN A 273 -19.17 22.36 22.76
CA GLN A 273 -18.56 23.68 22.67
C GLN A 273 -19.62 24.79 22.78
N GLU A 274 -20.79 24.60 22.21
CA GLU A 274 -21.92 25.52 22.32
C GLU A 274 -22.47 25.57 23.76
N GLU A 275 -22.65 24.42 24.42
CA GLU A 275 -23.05 24.36 25.83
C GLU A 275 -22.03 25.03 26.76
N ARG A 276 -20.72 24.80 26.53
CA ARG A 276 -19.67 25.51 27.26
C ARG A 276 -19.75 27.02 27.05
N ARG A 277 -20.01 27.49 25.83
CA ARG A 277 -20.21 28.92 25.53
C ARG A 277 -21.45 29.48 26.24
N LYS A 278 -22.57 28.75 26.26
CA LYS A 278 -23.79 29.14 26.97
C LYS A 278 -23.54 29.22 28.48
N ARG A 279 -22.85 28.24 29.06
CA ARG A 279 -22.48 28.22 30.49
C ARG A 279 -21.55 29.38 30.86
N TRP A 280 -20.62 29.75 29.98
CA TRP A 280 -19.77 30.93 30.17
C TRP A 280 -20.55 32.24 30.09
N ARG A 281 -21.49 32.37 29.14
CA ARG A 281 -22.35 33.56 29.03
C ARG A 281 -23.34 33.70 30.19
N GLY A 282 -23.73 32.59 30.82
CA GLY A 282 -24.63 32.56 31.97
C GLY A 282 -23.96 32.75 33.34
N ARG A 283 -22.62 32.90 33.40
CA ARG A 283 -21.95 33.36 34.62
C ARG A 283 -22.06 34.87 34.68
N GLU A 284 -23.00 35.39 35.47
CA GLU A 284 -22.89 36.76 35.97
C GLU A 284 -21.65 36.83 36.88
N GLU A 285 -20.77 37.81 36.65
CA GLU A 285 -19.70 38.13 37.60
C GLU A 285 -20.31 38.41 38.97
N SER A 286 -19.80 37.79 40.03
CA SER A 286 -20.26 38.12 41.37
C SER A 286 -19.95 39.60 41.68
N GLU A 287 -20.75 40.23 42.53
CA GLU A 287 -20.48 41.61 42.97
C GLU A 287 -19.06 41.78 43.52
N GLU A 288 -18.52 40.75 44.16
CA GLU A 288 -17.17 40.70 44.70
C GLU A 288 -16.09 40.73 43.60
N GLN A 289 -16.32 39.98 42.51
CA GLN A 289 -15.44 39.98 41.34
C GLN A 289 -15.48 41.31 40.59
N ARG A 290 -16.67 41.92 40.47
CA ARG A 290 -16.83 43.27 39.92
C ARG A 290 -16.10 44.32 40.76
N ARG A 291 -16.20 44.21 42.09
CA ARG A 291 -15.55 45.14 43.03
C ARG A 291 -14.03 45.04 42.96
N MET A 292 -13.48 43.82 42.93
CA MET A 292 -12.05 43.59 42.71
C MET A 292 -11.56 44.13 41.37
N CYS A 293 -12.32 43.92 40.30
CA CYS A 293 -11.95 44.41 38.97
C CYS A 293 -11.98 45.95 38.89
N GLN A 294 -12.97 46.59 39.52
CA GLN A 294 -13.04 48.06 39.65
C GLN A 294 -11.89 48.61 40.49
N GLN A 295 -11.51 47.94 41.58
CA GLN A 295 -10.39 48.33 42.44
C GLN A 295 -9.06 48.24 41.69
N TRP A 296 -8.86 47.17 40.91
CA TRP A 296 -7.72 47.02 40.00
C TRP A 296 -7.67 48.10 38.92
N LEU A 297 -8.82 48.44 38.32
CA LEU A 297 -8.89 49.49 37.30
C LEU A 297 -8.61 50.87 37.88
N SER A 298 -9.06 51.17 39.11
CA SER A 298 -8.75 52.44 39.77
C SER A 298 -7.25 52.58 40.11
N GLU A 299 -6.60 51.49 40.54
CA GLU A 299 -5.16 51.48 40.82
C GLU A 299 -4.31 51.72 39.56
N TRP A 300 -4.85 51.43 38.37
CA TRP A 300 -4.17 51.65 37.10
C TRP A 300 -4.40 53.04 36.49
N THR A 301 -5.44 53.77 36.90
CA THR A 301 -5.76 55.12 36.39
C THR A 301 -5.17 56.27 37.21
N ASP A 302 -4.59 55.98 38.38
CA ASP A 302 -3.95 56.98 39.26
C ASP A 302 -2.41 57.09 39.05
N VAL A 303 -1.91 56.75 37.84
CA VAL A 303 -0.51 57.01 37.42
C VAL A 303 -0.47 57.94 36.20
#